data_AF-A0A1E5W8T8-F1
#
_entry.id   AF-A0A1E5W8T8-F1
#
_cell.length_a   1.000
_cell.length_b   1.000
_cell.length_c   1.000
_cell.angle_alpha   90.00
_cell.angle_beta   90.00
_cell.angle_gamma   90.00
#
_symmetry.space_group_name_H-M   'P 1'
#
loop_
_entity.id
_entity.type
_entity.pdbx_description
1 polymer ?
#
loop_
_entity_poly.entity_id
_entity_poly.type
_entity_poly.pdbx_seq_one_letter_code
_entity_poly.pdbx_strand_id
1 'polypeptide(L)'
;MLALANDDLYMLGFPNGTGQWYIVKEFSGLPNNITLPFEENYGKIITGGHESLWKVPLGKESAIVAARILGSCETPVNQLKAAFVRSLVMYCEGMRFTPIREVLSGGGMWEHRTFISKEQGRFVINWGKMSTLLVAWHRS
;
A
#
# COMPACT_ATOMS: atom_id res chain seq x y z
N MET A 1 2.93 -8.50 10.00
CA MET A 1 3.90 -7.39 10.09
C MET A 1 4.22 -6.92 8.67
N LEU A 2 4.49 -5.65 8.44
CA LEU A 2 4.90 -5.13 7.11
C LEU A 2 6.29 -4.50 7.25
N ALA A 3 7.18 -4.71 6.28
CA ALA A 3 8.44 -3.98 6.18
C ALA A 3 8.23 -2.78 5.27
N LEU A 4 8.47 -1.59 5.82
CA LEU A 4 8.39 -0.32 5.10
C LEU A 4 9.76 0.35 5.12
N ALA A 5 10.13 0.99 4.02
CA ALA A 5 11.32 1.84 3.97
C ALA A 5 11.14 3.07 4.87
N ASN A 6 12.19 3.46 5.59
CA ASN A 6 12.10 4.53 6.59
C ASN A 6 12.19 5.94 5.98
N ASP A 7 12.73 6.05 4.76
CA ASP A 7 12.94 7.30 4.04
C ASP A 7 11.74 7.71 3.18
N ASP A 8 11.08 6.74 2.52
CA ASP A 8 9.99 7.04 1.58
C ASP A 8 8.70 6.24 1.78
N LEU A 9 8.67 5.36 2.79
CA LEU A 9 7.53 4.52 3.15
C LEU A 9 7.12 3.51 2.06
N TYR A 10 8.00 3.15 1.11
CA TYR A 10 7.71 2.04 0.20
C TYR A 10 7.57 0.72 0.96
N MET A 11 6.64 -0.13 0.49
CA MET A 11 6.47 -1.46 1.07
C MET A 11 7.50 -2.42 0.49
N LEU A 12 8.44 -2.81 1.33
CA LEU A 12 9.57 -3.67 0.95
C LEU A 12 9.21 -5.16 0.99
N GLY A 13 8.25 -5.53 1.84
CA GLY A 13 7.84 -6.92 2.00
C GLY A 13 7.04 -7.19 3.27
N PHE A 14 6.83 -8.47 3.55
CA PHE A 14 6.11 -8.94 4.72
C PHE A 14 6.50 -10.40 5.04
N PRO A 15 6.46 -10.82 6.32
CA PRO A 15 6.56 -12.23 6.66
C PRO A 15 5.20 -12.91 6.59
N ASN A 16 5.17 -14.16 6.15
CA ASN A 16 4.00 -15.02 6.31
C ASN A 16 3.88 -15.54 7.76
N GLY A 17 2.87 -16.36 8.04
CA GLY A 17 2.60 -16.92 9.38
C GLY A 17 3.69 -17.87 9.91
N THR A 18 4.59 -18.35 9.05
CA THR A 18 5.74 -19.18 9.43
C THR A 18 7.02 -18.37 9.67
N GLY A 19 6.99 -17.06 9.41
CA GLY A 19 8.17 -16.19 9.48
C GLY A 19 8.99 -16.11 8.19
N GLN A 20 8.59 -16.82 7.12
CA GLN A 20 9.21 -16.69 5.81
C GLN A 20 8.93 -15.31 5.23
N TRP A 21 9.99 -14.57 4.90
CA TRP A 21 9.90 -13.25 4.32
C TRP A 21 9.63 -13.31 2.82
N TYR A 22 8.65 -12.51 2.38
CA TYR A 22 8.35 -12.22 0.99
C TYR A 22 8.68 -10.77 0.72
N ILE A 23 9.53 -10.50 -0.26
CA ILE A 23 10.04 -9.15 -0.55
C ILE A 23 9.86 -8.76 -2.01
N VAL A 24 9.79 -7.47 -2.26
CA VAL A 24 9.79 -6.91 -3.62
C VAL A 24 11.20 -7.03 -4.22
N LYS A 25 11.28 -7.13 -5.55
CA LYS A 25 12.53 -7.44 -6.28
C LYS A 25 13.62 -6.40 -6.05
N GLU A 26 13.21 -5.15 -5.90
CA GLU A 26 14.07 -3.98 -5.73
C GLU A 26 14.74 -3.93 -4.36
N PHE A 27 14.27 -4.73 -3.41
CA PHE A 27 14.80 -4.78 -2.05
C PHE A 27 15.76 -5.96 -1.88
N SER A 28 16.95 -5.67 -1.35
CA SER A 28 17.92 -6.67 -0.90
C SER A 28 18.36 -6.31 0.51
N GLY A 29 18.30 -7.25 1.46
CA GLY A 29 18.75 -6.98 2.83
C GLY A 29 18.25 -7.94 3.90
N LEU A 30 17.24 -8.75 3.58
CA LEU A 30 16.76 -9.80 4.49
C LEU A 30 17.34 -11.17 4.06
N PRO A 31 18.04 -11.90 4.94
CA PRO A 31 18.51 -13.25 4.63
C PRO A 31 17.32 -14.21 4.45
N ASN A 32 17.49 -15.26 3.63
CA ASN A 32 16.50 -16.31 3.41
C ASN A 32 15.09 -15.78 3.03
N ASN A 33 15.02 -14.85 2.09
CA ASN A 33 13.76 -14.29 1.59
C ASN A 33 13.29 -14.98 0.30
N ILE A 34 12.01 -14.80 -0.03
CA ILE A 34 11.41 -15.15 -1.32
C ILE A 34 11.03 -13.86 -2.03
N THR A 35 11.47 -13.71 -3.28
CA THR A 35 11.05 -12.57 -4.10
C THR A 35 9.61 -12.76 -4.60
N LEU A 36 8.79 -11.73 -4.43
CA LEU A 36 7.42 -11.71 -4.95
C LEU A 36 7.41 -11.85 -6.48
N PRO A 37 6.40 -12.51 -7.06
CA PRO A 37 6.30 -12.70 -8.51
C PRO A 37 5.79 -11.44 -9.24
N PHE A 38 5.88 -10.28 -8.60
CA PHE A 38 5.48 -8.98 -9.14
C PHE A 38 6.29 -7.86 -8.49
N GLU A 39 6.46 -6.77 -9.25
CA GLU A 39 7.19 -5.58 -8.84
C GLU A 39 6.31 -4.67 -7.97
N GLU A 40 6.96 -3.87 -7.11
CA GLU A 40 6.32 -2.80 -6.33
C GLU A 40 5.98 -1.62 -7.24
N ASN A 41 4.92 -1.79 -8.05
CA ASN A 41 4.45 -0.76 -8.95
C ASN A 41 2.95 -0.95 -9.18
N TYR A 42 2.17 0.13 -9.03
CA TYR A 42 0.72 0.04 -9.20
C TYR A 42 0.31 -0.54 -10.56
N GLY A 43 1.02 -0.22 -11.65
CA GLY A 43 0.76 -0.79 -12.98
C GLY A 43 1.03 -2.29 -13.09
N LYS A 44 1.82 -2.87 -12.18
CA LYS A 44 2.10 -4.31 -12.09
C LYS A 44 1.22 -5.02 -11.07
N ILE A 45 0.71 -4.30 -10.08
CA ILE A 45 -0.07 -4.84 -8.96
C ILE A 45 -1.58 -4.81 -9.26
N ILE A 46 -2.12 -3.74 -9.82
CA ILE A 46 -3.56 -3.56 -10.04
C ILE A 46 -3.88 -3.26 -11.50
N THR A 47 -4.92 -3.90 -12.03
CA THR A 47 -5.42 -3.62 -13.40
C THR A 47 -5.89 -2.16 -13.50
N GLY A 48 -5.36 -1.43 -14.49
CA GLY A 48 -5.57 0.01 -14.64
C GLY A 48 -4.61 0.88 -13.80
N GLY A 49 -3.68 0.26 -13.07
CA GLY A 49 -2.64 0.96 -12.34
C GLY A 49 -3.17 1.94 -11.30
N HIS A 50 -2.46 3.06 -11.15
CA HIS A 50 -2.80 4.09 -10.16
C HIS A 50 -4.20 4.70 -10.37
N GLU A 51 -4.72 4.72 -11.61
CA GLU A 51 -6.05 5.24 -11.92
C GLU A 51 -7.18 4.38 -11.33
N SER A 52 -6.87 3.15 -10.92
CA SER A 52 -7.80 2.22 -10.27
C SER A 52 -7.72 2.25 -8.74
N LEU A 53 -6.88 3.08 -8.11
CA LEU A 53 -6.71 3.07 -6.64
C LEU A 53 -8.00 3.41 -5.88
N TRP A 54 -8.83 4.30 -6.43
CA TRP A 54 -10.14 4.64 -5.87
C TRP A 54 -11.14 3.47 -5.89
N LYS A 55 -10.83 2.38 -6.59
CA LYS A 55 -11.64 1.15 -6.61
C LYS A 55 -11.16 0.12 -5.58
N VAL A 56 -10.04 0.37 -4.90
CA VAL A 56 -9.50 -0.54 -3.89
C VAL A 56 -10.37 -0.45 -2.64
N PRO A 57 -10.99 -1.55 -2.19
CA PRO A 57 -11.79 -1.52 -0.98
C PRO A 57 -10.88 -1.37 0.24
N LEU A 58 -11.24 -0.48 1.15
CA LEU A 58 -10.53 -0.21 2.39
C LEU A 58 -11.45 -0.42 3.60
N GLY A 59 -10.89 -0.23 4.80
CA GLY A 59 -11.56 -0.47 6.07
C GLY A 59 -11.16 -1.80 6.71
N LYS A 60 -11.69 -2.05 7.91
CA LYS A 60 -11.30 -3.14 8.80
C LYS A 60 -11.36 -4.52 8.17
N GLU A 61 -12.48 -4.85 7.53
CA GLU A 61 -12.63 -6.16 6.88
C GLU A 61 -11.62 -6.33 5.74
N SER A 62 -11.37 -5.26 4.99
CA SER A 62 -10.37 -5.28 3.92
C SER A 62 -8.96 -5.50 4.45
N ALA A 63 -8.64 -4.89 5.60
CA ALA A 63 -7.37 -5.09 6.30
C ALA A 63 -7.22 -6.52 6.85
N ILE A 64 -8.27 -7.09 7.44
CA ILE A 64 -8.28 -8.47 7.93
C ILE A 64 -8.06 -9.45 6.77
N VAL A 65 -8.80 -9.28 5.66
CA VAL A 65 -8.64 -10.12 4.46
C VAL A 65 -7.23 -10.00 3.90
N ALA A 66 -6.70 -8.78 3.78
CA ALA A 66 -5.33 -8.58 3.31
C ALA A 66 -4.31 -9.25 4.23
N ALA A 67 -4.43 -9.08 5.55
CA ALA A 67 -3.53 -9.69 6.52
C ALA A 67 -3.56 -11.22 6.46
N ARG A 68 -4.74 -11.83 6.28
CA ARG A 68 -4.87 -13.30 6.10
C ARG A 68 -4.20 -13.79 4.83
N ILE A 69 -4.43 -13.12 3.70
CA ILE A 69 -3.85 -13.49 2.40
C ILE A 69 -2.33 -13.37 2.41
N LEU A 70 -1.80 -12.24 2.90
CA LEU A 70 -0.36 -12.03 3.04
C LEU A 70 0.23 -13.02 4.06
N GLY A 71 -0.49 -13.31 5.14
CA GLY A 71 -0.08 -14.25 6.17
C GLY A 71 -0.01 -15.70 5.69
N SER A 72 -0.87 -16.15 4.76
CA SER A 72 -0.80 -17.51 4.25
C SER A 72 0.20 -17.67 3.10
N CYS A 73 0.26 -16.71 2.16
CA CYS A 73 1.03 -16.80 0.91
C CYS A 73 0.71 -18.01 -0.01
N GLU A 74 -0.25 -18.84 0.35
CA GLU A 74 -0.71 -20.00 -0.44
C GLU A 74 -1.85 -19.62 -1.41
N THR A 75 -1.97 -18.33 -1.73
CA THR A 75 -3.06 -17.80 -2.55
C THR A 75 -2.61 -17.52 -3.98
N PRO A 76 -3.53 -17.57 -4.97
CA PRO A 76 -3.25 -17.14 -6.33
C PRO A 76 -2.67 -15.72 -6.39
N VAL A 77 -1.71 -15.49 -7.31
CA VAL A 77 -0.96 -14.22 -7.42
C VAL A 77 -1.87 -12.99 -7.54
N ASN A 78 -3.03 -13.11 -8.20
CA ASN A 78 -4.00 -12.01 -8.29
C ASN A 78 -4.62 -11.63 -6.94
N GLN A 79 -4.89 -12.61 -6.08
CA GLN A 79 -5.37 -12.35 -4.72
C GLN A 79 -4.27 -11.75 -3.86
N LEU A 80 -3.03 -12.25 -4.01
CA LEU A 80 -1.86 -11.71 -3.33
C LEU A 80 -1.63 -10.24 -3.68
N LYS A 81 -1.66 -9.89 -4.98
CA LYS A 81 -1.60 -8.50 -5.46
C LYS A 81 -2.72 -7.63 -4.89
N ALA A 82 -3.95 -8.17 -4.85
CA ALA A 82 -5.09 -7.45 -4.30
C ALA A 82 -4.97 -7.21 -2.79
N ALA A 83 -4.36 -8.13 -2.03
CA ALA A 83 -4.05 -7.92 -0.63
C ALA A 83 -2.92 -6.88 -0.46
N PHE A 84 -1.88 -6.98 -1.28
CA PHE A 84 -0.75 -6.06 -1.27
C PHE A 84 -1.18 -4.61 -1.52
N VAL A 85 -2.01 -4.36 -2.55
CA VAL A 85 -2.49 -3.00 -2.87
C VAL A 85 -3.40 -2.42 -1.78
N ARG A 86 -4.20 -3.25 -1.11
CA ARG A 86 -5.00 -2.81 0.06
C ARG A 86 -4.08 -2.30 1.16
N SER A 87 -3.04 -3.05 1.47
CA SER A 87 -2.04 -2.67 2.48
C SER A 87 -1.26 -1.43 2.07
N LEU A 88 -0.85 -1.30 0.80
CA LEU A 88 -0.20 -0.08 0.30
C LEU A 88 -1.05 1.17 0.55
N VAL A 89 -2.32 1.15 0.13
CA VAL A 89 -3.21 2.31 0.24
C VAL A 89 -3.49 2.65 1.71
N MET A 90 -3.80 1.65 2.55
CA MET A 90 -4.16 1.90 3.95
C MET A 90 -2.97 2.35 4.80
N TYR A 91 -1.78 1.78 4.58
CA TYR A 91 -0.60 2.08 5.41
C TYR A 91 0.30 3.14 4.76
N CYS A 92 0.84 2.87 3.57
CA CYS A 92 1.85 3.74 2.96
C CYS A 92 1.22 5.08 2.53
N GLU A 93 0.14 5.00 1.74
CA GLU A 93 -0.53 6.23 1.25
C GLU A 93 -1.29 6.96 2.35
N GLY A 94 -1.86 6.23 3.31
CA GLY A 94 -2.44 6.81 4.51
C GLY A 94 -1.42 7.57 5.38
N MET A 95 -0.18 7.09 5.47
CA MET A 95 0.88 7.83 6.19
C MET A 95 1.38 9.04 5.40
N ARG A 96 1.51 8.94 4.07
CA ARG A 96 1.95 10.05 3.22
C ARG A 96 0.92 11.18 3.12
N PHE A 97 -0.38 10.85 3.15
CA PHE A 97 -1.46 11.80 2.90
C PHE A 97 -2.53 11.77 3.99
N THR A 98 -2.60 12.84 4.77
CA THR A 98 -3.68 13.05 5.75
C THR A 98 -5.08 12.90 5.13
N PRO A 99 -5.38 13.43 3.92
CA PRO A 99 -6.70 13.23 3.31
C PRO A 99 -7.04 11.77 3.02
N ILE A 100 -6.06 10.90 2.75
CA ILE A 100 -6.27 9.46 2.55
C ILE A 100 -6.51 8.77 3.90
N ARG A 101 -5.72 9.11 4.93
CA ARG A 101 -5.92 8.59 6.29
C ARG A 101 -7.29 8.90 6.84
N GLU A 102 -7.78 10.11 6.60
CA GLU A 102 -9.07 10.58 7.12
C GLU A 102 -10.27 9.83 6.54
N VAL A 103 -10.14 9.24 5.34
CA VAL A 103 -11.15 8.32 4.80
C VAL A 103 -11.35 7.10 5.71
N LEU A 104 -10.32 6.68 6.44
CA LEU A 104 -10.36 5.55 7.35
C LEU A 104 -10.68 5.98 8.78
N SER A 105 -10.08 7.07 9.26
CA SER A 105 -10.24 7.51 10.66
C SER A 105 -11.47 8.39 10.91
N GLY A 106 -12.07 8.96 9.87
CA GLY A 106 -13.23 9.85 10.00
C GLY A 106 -14.52 9.07 10.28
N GLY A 107 -15.30 9.53 11.27
CA GLY A 107 -16.73 9.20 11.41
C GLY A 107 -17.08 7.70 11.49
N GLY A 108 -16.19 6.84 11.98
CA GLY A 108 -16.42 5.39 12.07
C GLY A 108 -16.26 4.62 10.75
N MET A 109 -15.73 5.27 9.70
CA MET A 109 -15.56 4.65 8.37
C MET A 109 -14.62 3.43 8.38
N TRP A 110 -13.74 3.31 9.37
CA TRP A 110 -12.92 2.12 9.57
C TRP A 110 -13.75 0.82 9.68
N GLU A 111 -14.90 0.87 10.37
CA GLU A 111 -15.74 -0.32 10.56
C GLU A 111 -16.57 -0.66 9.30
N HIS A 112 -16.54 0.20 8.28
CA HIS A 112 -17.28 0.04 7.04
C HIS A 112 -16.36 -0.17 5.84
N ARG A 113 -16.92 -0.75 4.78
CA ARG A 113 -16.22 -0.82 3.49
C ARG A 113 -16.21 0.57 2.87
N THR A 114 -15.02 1.13 2.68
CA THR A 114 -14.83 2.48 2.14
C THR A 114 -13.82 2.49 0.99
N PHE A 115 -13.68 3.64 0.35
CA PHE A 115 -12.83 3.86 -0.82
C PHE A 115 -12.30 5.29 -0.79
N ILE A 116 -11.07 5.51 -1.26
CA ILE A 116 -10.61 6.86 -1.56
C ILE A 116 -11.35 7.41 -2.80
N SER A 117 -11.41 8.73 -2.91
CA SER A 117 -11.90 9.39 -4.12
C SER A 117 -10.90 9.27 -5.29
N LYS A 118 -11.38 9.50 -6.51
CA LYS A 118 -10.51 9.61 -7.70
C LYS A 118 -9.44 10.68 -7.54
N GLU A 119 -9.80 11.80 -6.90
CA GLU A 119 -8.89 12.92 -6.65
C GLU A 119 -7.79 12.53 -5.66
N GLN A 120 -8.15 11.89 -4.55
CA GLN A 120 -7.18 11.35 -3.60
C GLN A 120 -6.25 10.32 -4.26
N GLY A 121 -6.75 9.51 -5.19
CA GLY A 121 -5.90 8.62 -5.99
C GLY A 121 -4.84 9.35 -6.84
N ARG A 122 -5.10 10.60 -7.26
CA ARG A 122 -4.12 11.42 -7.98
C ARG A 122 -3.04 11.99 -7.07
N PHE A 123 -3.27 12.07 -5.76
CA PHE A 123 -2.25 12.52 -4.81
C PHE A 123 -1.07 11.54 -4.80
N VAL A 124 -1.36 10.24 -4.84
CA VAL A 124 -0.37 9.16 -4.79
C VAL A 124 0.72 9.31 -5.84
N ILE A 125 0.36 9.58 -7.11
CA ILE A 125 1.36 9.76 -8.19
C ILE A 125 2.11 11.10 -8.12
N ASN A 126 1.58 12.08 -7.41
CA ASN A 126 2.13 13.43 -7.34
C ASN A 126 2.86 13.71 -6.02
N TRP A 127 3.05 12.70 -5.18
CA TRP A 127 3.66 12.86 -3.86
C TRP A 127 4.99 13.63 -3.92
N GLY A 128 5.95 13.17 -4.72
CA GLY A 128 7.25 13.84 -4.85
C GLY A 128 7.15 15.28 -5.37
N LYS A 129 6.24 15.53 -6.32
CA LYS A 129 6.01 16.89 -6.87
C LYS A 129 5.40 17.82 -5.83
N MET A 130 4.36 17.37 -5.12
CA MET A 130 3.70 18.15 -4.07
C MET A 130 4.67 18.45 -2.93
N SER A 131 5.45 17.46 -2.48
CA SER A 131 6.48 17.65 -1.45
C SER A 131 7.53 18.67 -1.89
N THR A 132 8.00 18.59 -3.14
CA THR A 132 8.99 19.54 -3.68
C THR A 132 8.43 20.97 -3.73
N LEU A 133 7.20 21.13 -4.22
CA LEU A 133 6.54 22.44 -4.30
C LEU A 133 6.31 23.05 -2.90
N LEU A 134 5.92 22.23 -1.93
CA LEU A 134 5.70 22.69 -0.55
C LEU A 134 7.01 23.17 0.10
N VAL A 135 8.11 22.43 -0.09
CA VAL A 135 9.43 22.84 0.40
C VAL A 135 9.92 24.12 -0.29
N ALA A 136 9.72 24.25 -1.60
CA ALA A 136 10.08 25.46 -2.33
C ALA A 136 9.29 26.69 -1.85
N TRP A 137 7.98 26.52 -1.63
CA TRP A 137 7.13 27.57 -1.07
C TRP A 137 7.56 27.99 0.33
N HIS A 138 7.89 27.04 1.22
CA HIS A 138 8.35 27.36 2.57
C HIS A 138 9.70 28.11 2.60
N ARG A 139 10.53 27.96 1.56
CA ARG A 139 11.81 28.65 1.41
C ARG A 139 11.68 30.04 0.76
N SER A 140 10.49 30.40 0.28
CA SER A 140 10.20 31.70 -0.38
C SER A 140 9.72 32.71 0.65
#